data_AF-B9DK00-F1
#
_entry.id   AF-B9DK00-F1
#
_cell.length_a   1.000
_cell.length_b   1.000
_cell.length_c   1.000
_cell.angle_alpha   90.00
_cell.angle_beta   90.00
_cell.angle_gamma   90.00
#
_symmetry.space_group_name_H-M   'P 1'
#
loop_
_entity.id
_entity.type
_entity.pdbx_description
1 polymer ?
#
loop_
_entity_poly.entity_id
_entity_poly.type
_entity_poly.pdbx_seq_one_letter_code
_entity_poly.pdbx_strand_id
1 'polypeptide(L)'
;MINRQLKYPRLKLLCDIIGILCILSILTILALNFYENFQSAGEFELGFRINSTPQIITVTVLIVTCILADITSYFLKKQKKSMI
;
A
#
# COMPACT_ATOMS: atom_id res chain seq x y z
N MET A 1 -7.40 17.10 -7.39
CA MET A 1 -7.30 18.58 -7.41
C MET A 1 -5.91 18.98 -6.90
N ILE A 2 -5.05 19.61 -7.72
CA ILE A 2 -3.68 19.96 -7.33
C ILE A 2 -3.72 21.15 -6.36
N ASN A 3 -3.34 20.93 -5.10
CA ASN A 3 -3.36 21.98 -4.08
C ASN A 3 -2.16 22.92 -4.24
N ARG A 4 -2.39 24.12 -4.81
CA ARG A 4 -1.35 25.13 -5.06
C ARG A 4 -0.80 25.82 -3.79
N GLN A 5 -1.38 25.53 -2.62
CA GLN A 5 -0.94 26.06 -1.30
C GLN A 5 0.26 25.30 -0.71
N LEU A 6 0.66 24.15 -1.29
CA LEU A 6 1.85 23.41 -0.86
C LEU A 6 3.11 23.93 -1.55
N LYS A 7 4.25 23.88 -0.85
CA LYS A 7 5.56 24.21 -1.42
C LYS A 7 5.97 23.20 -2.51
N TYR A 8 5.60 21.92 -2.35
CA TYR A 8 5.90 20.83 -3.29
C TYR A 8 4.66 20.01 -3.68
N PRO A 9 3.73 20.56 -4.48
CA PRO A 9 2.46 19.89 -4.80
C PRO A 9 2.63 18.67 -5.71
N ARG A 10 3.65 18.64 -6.56
CA ARG A 10 3.93 17.49 -7.46
C ARG A 10 4.53 16.29 -6.71
N LEU A 11 5.44 16.52 -5.76
CA LEU A 11 6.01 15.44 -4.94
C LEU A 11 4.92 14.76 -4.10
N LYS A 12 4.02 15.54 -3.52
CA LYS A 12 2.89 14.99 -2.77
C LYS A 12 2.03 14.08 -3.64
N LEU A 13 1.68 14.53 -4.86
CA LEU A 13 0.89 13.72 -5.78
C LEU A 13 1.58 12.40 -6.15
N LEU A 14 2.90 12.42 -6.34
CA LEU A 14 3.68 11.20 -6.58
C LEU A 14 3.66 10.25 -5.39
N CYS A 15 3.87 10.75 -4.16
CA CYS A 15 3.76 9.93 -2.95
C CYS A 15 2.38 9.30 -2.79
N ASP A 16 1.31 10.07 -3.02
CA ASP A 16 -0.06 9.57 -2.94
C ASP A 16 -0.31 8.47 -4.00
N ILE A 17 0.18 8.64 -5.23
CA ILE A 17 0.08 7.62 -6.30
C ILE A 17 0.85 6.34 -5.93
N ILE A 18 2.07 6.48 -5.40
CA ILE A 18 2.91 5.34 -4.96
C ILE A 18 2.22 4.57 -3.83
N GLY A 19 1.63 5.28 -2.86
CA GLY A 19 0.86 4.67 -1.78
C GLY A 19 -0.34 3.87 -2.30
N ILE A 20 -1.12 4.45 -3.22
CA ILE A 20 -2.26 3.76 -3.85
C ILE A 20 -1.81 2.51 -4.61
N LEU A 21 -0.72 2.59 -5.38
CA LEU A 21 -0.15 1.45 -6.11
C LEU A 21 0.33 0.34 -5.17
N CYS A 22 0.92 0.70 -4.02
CA CYS A 22 1.32 -0.28 -3.01
C CYS A 22 0.10 -1.02 -2.42
N ILE A 23 -0.97 -0.30 -2.08
CA ILE A 23 -2.22 -0.90 -1.57
C ILE A 23 -2.83 -1.84 -2.62
N LEU A 24 -2.91 -1.40 -3.88
CA LEU A 24 -3.38 -2.23 -5.00
C LEU A 24 -2.54 -3.50 -5.17
N SER A 25 -1.22 -3.39 -5.04
CA SER A 25 -0.31 -4.53 -5.15
C SER A 25 -0.51 -5.53 -4.01
N ILE A 26 -0.64 -5.05 -2.77
CA ILE A 26 -0.94 -5.90 -1.60
C ILE A 26 -2.28 -6.60 -1.80
N LEU A 27 -3.32 -5.89 -2.23
CA LEU A 27 -4.63 -6.47 -2.49
C LEU A 27 -4.59 -7.54 -3.59
N THR A 28 -3.81 -7.30 -4.65
CA THR A 28 -3.63 -8.26 -5.75
C THR A 28 -2.90 -9.52 -5.27
N ILE A 29 -1.83 -9.37 -4.50
CA ILE A 29 -1.10 -10.51 -3.92
C ILE A 29 -2.02 -11.29 -2.99
N LEU A 30 -2.82 -10.60 -2.18
CA LEU A 30 -3.77 -11.20 -1.27
C LEU A 30 -4.84 -12.00 -2.03
N ALA A 31 -5.39 -11.45 -3.12
CA ALA A 31 -6.35 -12.12 -3.98
C ALA A 31 -5.75 -13.34 -4.72
N LEU A 32 -4.51 -13.25 -5.20
CA LEU A 32 -3.84 -14.35 -5.91
C LEU A 32 -3.40 -15.49 -4.98
N ASN A 33 -3.10 -15.19 -3.71
CA ASN A 33 -2.74 -16.19 -2.70
C ASN A 33 -3.93 -16.58 -1.82
N PHE A 34 -5.13 -16.11 -2.17
CA PHE A 34 -6.36 -16.49 -1.50
C PHE A 34 -6.64 -17.96 -1.79
N TYR A 35 -6.88 -18.70 -0.72
CA TYR A 35 -7.16 -20.11 -0.77
C TYR A 35 -8.52 -20.37 -0.13
N GLU A 36 -9.37 -21.06 -0.88
CA GLU A 36 -10.64 -21.55 -0.40
C GLU A 36 -10.58 -23.08 -0.39
N ASN A 37 -10.70 -23.68 0.79
CA ASN A 37 -10.82 -25.12 0.95
C ASN A 37 -12.25 -25.44 1.35
N PHE A 38 -12.96 -26.12 0.44
CA PHE A 38 -14.26 -26.68 0.73
C PHE A 38 -14.06 -28.15 1.07
N GLN A 39 -13.98 -28.48 2.37
CA GLN A 39 -13.86 -29.87 2.79
C GLN A 39 -15.26 -30.46 2.89
N SER A 40 -15.49 -31.57 2.17
CA SER A 40 -16.80 -32.20 1.95
C SER A 40 -17.54 -32.68 3.22
N ALA A 41 -16.97 -32.45 4.41
CA ALA A 41 -17.52 -32.82 5.72
C ALA A 41 -18.11 -31.62 6.50
N GLY A 42 -18.35 -30.48 5.85
CA GLY A 42 -18.97 -29.30 6.47
C GLY A 42 -17.99 -28.28 7.07
N GLU A 43 -16.68 -28.51 6.91
CA GLU A 43 -15.65 -27.54 7.29
C GLU A 43 -15.24 -26.70 6.09
N PHE A 44 -15.28 -25.38 6.29
CA PHE A 44 -14.91 -24.39 5.30
C PHE A 44 -13.72 -23.58 5.82
N GLU A 45 -12.60 -23.63 5.10
CA GLU A 45 -11.41 -22.87 5.42
C GLU A 45 -11.17 -21.81 4.35
N LEU A 46 -11.10 -20.55 4.78
CA LEU A 46 -10.63 -19.43 3.98
C LEU A 46 -9.33 -18.92 4.57
N GLY A 47 -8.33 -18.71 3.72
CA GLY A 47 -7.06 -18.18 4.17
C GLY A 47 -6.20 -17.65 3.05
N PHE A 48 -4.98 -17.26 3.41
CA PHE A 48 -3.96 -16.81 2.48
C PHE A 48 -2.73 -17.69 2.63
N ARG A 49 -2.32 -18.34 1.54
CA ARG A 49 -1.13 -19.20 1.54
C ARG A 49 0.08 -18.44 1.04
N ILE A 50 0.96 -18.05 1.95
CA ILE A 50 2.25 -17.46 1.62
C ILE A 50 3.31 -18.55 1.86
N ASN A 51 3.63 -19.30 0.81
CA ASN A 51 4.44 -20.51 0.94
C ASN A 51 5.93 -20.28 0.68
N SER A 52 6.32 -19.08 0.23
CA SER A 52 7.68 -18.80 -0.23
C SER A 52 8.31 -17.64 0.51
N THR A 53 9.53 -17.82 1.03
CA THR A 53 10.39 -16.76 1.59
C THR A 53 10.43 -15.49 0.71
N PRO A 54 10.59 -15.56 -0.63
CA PRO A 54 10.55 -14.37 -1.48
C PRO A 54 9.18 -13.65 -1.48
N GLN A 55 8.06 -14.35 -1.33
CA GLN A 55 6.73 -13.74 -1.24
C GLN A 55 6.59 -12.96 0.08
N ILE A 56 7.05 -13.53 1.20
CA ILE A 56 7.05 -12.86 2.51
C ILE A 56 7.88 -11.58 2.46
N ILE A 57 9.08 -11.65 1.87
CA ILE A 57 9.96 -10.48 1.71
C ILE A 57 9.26 -9.42 0.86
N THR A 58 8.65 -9.81 -0.26
CA THR A 58 7.96 -8.87 -1.17
C THR A 58 6.81 -8.15 -0.47
N VAL A 59 5.96 -8.88 0.26
CA VAL A 59 4.85 -8.28 1.03
C VAL A 59 5.38 -7.34 2.11
N THR A 60 6.44 -7.74 2.82
CA THR A 60 7.06 -6.90 3.86
C THR A 60 7.61 -5.60 3.29
N VAL A 61 8.35 -5.66 2.17
CA VAL A 61 8.89 -4.47 1.50
C VAL A 61 7.79 -3.55 1.00
N LEU A 62 6.70 -4.10 0.45
CA LEU A 62 5.53 -3.33 0.04
C LEU A 62 4.89 -2.58 1.21
N ILE A 63 4.68 -3.25 2.34
CA ILE A 63 4.12 -2.63 3.56
C ILE A 63 5.03 -1.50 4.06
N VAL A 64 6.34 -1.74 4.17
CA VAL A 64 7.31 -0.72 4.63
C VAL A 64 7.31 0.48 3.69
N THR A 65 7.30 0.24 2.38
CA THR A 65 7.27 1.30 1.37
C THR A 65 5.97 2.11 1.46
N CYS A 66 4.84 1.45 1.72
CA CYS A 66 3.55 2.10 1.93
C CYS A 66 3.59 3.06 3.14
N ILE A 67 4.14 2.59 4.27
CA ILE A 67 4.29 3.41 5.49
C ILE A 67 5.20 4.62 5.23
N LEU A 68 6.33 4.41 4.55
CA LEU A 68 7.25 5.49 4.20
C LEU A 68 6.60 6.52 3.26
N ALA A 69 5.80 6.07 2.29
CA ALA A 69 5.07 6.95 1.39
C ALA A 69 4.05 7.81 2.15
N ASP A 70 3.30 7.22 3.09
CA ASP A 70 2.33 7.94 3.93
C ASP A 70 3.00 8.96 4.86
N ILE A 71 4.09 8.58 5.54
CA ILE A 71 4.87 9.49 6.38
C ILE A 71 5.38 10.67 5.54
N THR A 72 5.93 10.39 4.35
CA THR A 72 6.45 11.41 3.45
C THR A 72 5.33 12.34 2.97
N SER A 73 4.17 11.79 2.57
CA SER A 73 3.00 12.59 2.17
C SER A 73 2.47 13.47 3.32
N TYR A 74 2.48 12.97 4.55
CA TYR A 74 2.12 13.72 5.74
C TYR A 74 3.07 14.89 6.02
N PHE A 75 4.39 14.65 5.95
CA PHE A 75 5.39 15.72 6.12
C PHE A 75 5.30 16.77 5.00
N LEU A 76 5.08 16.35 3.75
CA LEU A 76 4.85 17.25 2.62
C LEU A 76 3.59 18.11 2.83
N LYS A 77 2.53 17.56 3.43
CA LYS A 77 1.31 18.30 3.78
C LYS A 77 1.57 19.38 4.84
N LYS A 78 2.55 19.18 5.73
CA LYS A 78 2.95 20.16 6.76
C LYS A 78 3.79 21.30 6.19
N GLN A 79 4.51 21.07 5.09
CA GLN A 79 5.27 22.08 4.34
C GLN A 79 4.34 22.97 3.48
N LYS A 80 3.56 23.83 4.13
CA LYS A 80 2.77 24.86 3.45
C LYS A 80 3.71 25.90 2.82
N LYS A 81 3.33 26.40 1.64
CA LYS A 81 4.05 27.48 0.98
C LYS A 81 3.93 28.73 1.85
N SER A 82 5.05 29.29 2.34
CA SER A 82 5.05 30.61 2.95
C SER A 82 4.62 31.60 1.88
N MET A 83 3.44 32.20 2.04
CA MET A 83 3.00 33.35 1.25
C MET A 83 3.81 34.53 1.76
N ILE A 84 4.85 34.92 1.01
CA ILE A 84 5.42 36.27 1.04
C ILE A 84 4.75 37.01 -0.11
#